data_AF-A0AAD6V1S0-F1
#
_entry.id   AF-A0AAD6V1S0-F1
#
_cell.length_a   1.000
_cell.length_b   1.000
_cell.length_c   1.000
_cell.angle_alpha   90.00
_cell.angle_beta   90.00
_cell.angle_gamma   90.00
#
_symmetry.space_group_name_H-M   'P 1'
#
loop_
_entity.id
_entity.type
_entity.pdbx_description
1 polymer ?
#
loop_
_entity_poly.entity_id
_entity_poly.type
_entity_poly.pdbx_seq_one_letter_code
_entity_poly.pdbx_strand_id
1 'polypeptide(L)'
;MIQHILTPPDPIPYHTSTLSGYTWFQEVYNEHPDRIHCELGVRRHIFDILLGELRFLGYSASRHVSLKEKLAIFLYTCVTGLSIRHVGERFQRSNETVSR
;
A
#
# COMPACT_ATOMS: atom_id res chain seq x y z
N MET A 1 40.49 26.72 -17.21
CA MET A 1 40.17 25.32 -16.86
C MET A 1 39.01 25.38 -15.86
N ILE A 2 37.76 25.34 -16.33
CA ILE A 2 36.57 25.52 -15.49
C ILE A 2 36.06 24.13 -15.11
N GLN A 3 36.11 23.78 -13.82
CA GLN A 3 35.49 22.57 -13.31
C GLN A 3 33.99 22.84 -13.12
N HIS A 4 33.17 22.37 -14.05
CA HIS A 4 31.73 22.23 -13.82
C HIS A 4 31.53 21.09 -12.80
N ILE A 5 31.25 21.47 -11.56
CA ILE A 5 30.74 20.55 -10.54
C ILE A 5 29.34 20.14 -10.99
N LEU A 6 29.19 18.93 -11.53
CA LEU A 6 27.88 18.33 -11.76
C LEU A 6 27.30 17.95 -10.39
N THR A 7 26.57 18.86 -9.77
CA THR A 7 25.64 18.49 -8.70
C THR A 7 24.67 17.45 -9.26
N PRO A 8 24.49 16.28 -8.62
CA PRO A 8 23.49 15.32 -9.05
C PRO A 8 22.12 16.00 -9.05
N PRO A 9 21.29 15.79 -10.08
CA PRO A 9 19.95 16.37 -10.14
C PRO A 9 19.14 15.93 -8.91
N ASP A 10 18.31 16.82 -8.39
CA ASP A 10 17.41 16.52 -7.29
C ASP A 10 16.57 15.26 -7.61
N PRO A 11 16.33 14.35 -6.63
CA PRO A 11 15.52 13.17 -6.87
C PRO A 11 14.11 13.55 -7.32
N ILE A 12 13.72 13.09 -8.51
CA ILE A 12 12.36 13.30 -9.02
C ILE A 12 11.42 12.35 -8.24
N PRO A 13 10.41 12.86 -7.51
CA PRO A 13 9.49 12.01 -6.78
C PRO A 13 8.66 11.15 -7.76
N TYR A 14 8.66 9.83 -7.56
CA TYR A 14 8.04 8.86 -8.49
C TYR A 14 6.57 8.55 -8.16
N HIS A 15 6.24 8.39 -6.87
CA HIS A 15 4.87 8.12 -6.42
C HIS A 15 4.16 9.41 -5.98
N THR A 16 3.78 10.23 -6.95
CA THR A 16 3.16 11.55 -6.73
C THR A 16 1.68 11.61 -7.10
N SER A 17 1.07 10.48 -7.46
CA SER A 17 -0.33 10.46 -7.89
C SER A 17 -1.25 10.99 -6.79
N THR A 18 -2.13 11.91 -7.17
CA THR A 18 -3.16 12.50 -6.29
C THR A 18 -4.14 11.45 -5.77
N LEU A 19 -4.36 10.38 -6.54
CA LEU A 19 -5.12 9.21 -6.09
C LEU A 19 -4.20 8.35 -5.20
N SER A 20 -4.12 8.70 -3.92
CA SER A 20 -3.33 7.90 -2.98
C SER A 20 -3.92 6.49 -2.90
N GLY A 21 -3.06 5.47 -2.90
CA GLY A 21 -3.48 4.09 -2.69
C GLY A 21 -4.35 3.88 -1.46
N TYR A 22 -4.09 4.67 -0.42
CA TYR A 22 -4.88 4.71 0.80
C TYR A 22 -6.31 5.22 0.55
N THR A 23 -6.48 6.26 -0.26
CA THR A 23 -7.81 6.78 -0.65
C THR A 23 -8.60 5.70 -1.38
N TRP A 24 -7.99 5.04 -2.36
CA TRP A 24 -8.64 3.92 -3.04
C TRP A 24 -9.00 2.78 -2.08
N PHE A 25 -8.12 2.42 -1.16
CA PHE A 25 -8.41 1.40 -0.16
C PHE A 25 -9.61 1.80 0.72
N GLN A 26 -9.75 3.09 1.09
CA GLN A 26 -10.92 3.56 1.84
C GLN A 26 -12.22 3.40 1.04
N GLU A 27 -12.20 3.65 -0.27
CA GLU A 27 -13.37 3.43 -1.14
C GLU A 27 -13.75 1.94 -1.16
N VAL A 28 -12.77 1.06 -1.39
CA VAL A 28 -12.98 -0.40 -1.37
C VAL A 28 -13.51 -0.89 -0.03
N TYR A 29 -12.99 -0.34 1.06
CA TYR A 29 -13.32 -0.78 2.41
C TYR A 29 -14.67 -0.24 2.92
N ASN A 30 -15.06 0.99 2.54
CA ASN A 30 -16.24 1.66 3.11
C ASN A 30 -17.47 1.70 2.20
N GLU A 31 -17.33 1.70 0.87
CA GLU A 31 -18.46 1.97 -0.03
C GLU A 31 -19.36 0.75 -0.25
N HIS A 32 -18.79 -0.38 -0.69
CA HIS A 32 -19.57 -1.54 -1.10
C HIS A 32 -19.02 -2.85 -0.49
N PRO A 33 -19.84 -3.65 0.20
CA PRO A 33 -19.39 -4.88 0.87
C PRO A 33 -18.81 -5.93 -0.10
N ASP A 34 -19.23 -5.91 -1.36
CA ASP A 34 -18.67 -6.82 -2.37
C ASP A 34 -17.33 -6.34 -2.92
N ARG A 35 -17.04 -5.04 -2.90
CA ARG A 35 -15.77 -4.50 -3.44
C ARG A 35 -14.58 -5.04 -2.67
N ILE A 36 -14.65 -5.05 -1.34
CA ILE A 36 -13.56 -5.61 -0.52
C ILE A 36 -13.36 -7.09 -0.78
N HIS A 37 -14.43 -7.85 -1.04
CA HIS A 37 -14.32 -9.26 -1.38
C HIS A 37 -13.67 -9.46 -2.75
N CYS A 38 -14.07 -8.69 -3.76
CA CYS A 38 -13.50 -8.79 -5.11
C CYS A 38 -12.02 -8.36 -5.15
N GLU A 39 -11.66 -7.29 -4.45
CA GLU A 39 -10.32 -6.71 -4.52
C GLU A 39 -9.33 -7.36 -3.53
N LEU A 40 -9.78 -7.74 -2.34
CA LEU A 40 -8.93 -8.26 -1.26
C LEU A 40 -9.20 -9.73 -0.92
N GLY A 41 -10.15 -10.38 -1.59
CA GLY A 41 -10.43 -11.81 -1.42
C GLY A 41 -11.08 -12.18 -0.09
N VAL A 42 -11.45 -11.18 0.73
CA VAL A 42 -12.07 -11.38 2.04
C VAL A 42 -13.23 -10.41 2.24
N ARG A 43 -14.23 -10.82 3.03
CA ARG A 43 -15.31 -9.92 3.45
C ARG A 43 -14.81 -8.92 4.50
N ARG A 44 -15.45 -7.76 4.60
CA ARG A 44 -15.09 -6.69 5.55
C ARG A 44 -14.93 -7.18 6.99
N HIS A 45 -15.87 -7.98 7.51
CA HIS A 45 -15.76 -8.49 8.88
C HIS A 45 -14.55 -9.41 9.08
N ILE A 46 -14.16 -10.19 8.07
CA ILE A 46 -12.95 -11.04 8.12
C ILE A 46 -11.70 -10.16 8.10
N PHE A 47 -11.69 -9.11 7.27
CA PHE A 47 -10.61 -8.13 7.27
C PHE A 47 -10.43 -7.48 8.66
N ASP A 48 -11.52 -7.10 9.31
CA ASP A 48 -11.48 -6.49 10.65
C ASP A 48 -11.02 -7.47 11.73
N ILE A 49 -11.42 -8.75 11.65
CA ILE A 49 -10.91 -9.81 12.53
C ILE A 49 -9.40 -9.96 12.34
N LEU A 50 -8.92 -10.12 11.10
CA LEU A 50 -7.48 -10.24 10.80
C LEU A 50 -6.68 -9.03 11.30
N LEU A 51 -7.22 -7.81 11.12
CA LEU A 51 -6.59 -6.60 11.63
C LEU A 51 -6.53 -6.59 13.16
N GLY A 52 -7.56 -7.08 13.84
CA GLY A 52 -7.60 -7.25 15.29
C GLY A 52 -6.55 -8.24 15.78
N GLU A 53 -6.46 -9.42 15.15
CA GLU A 53 -5.46 -10.45 15.46
C GLU A 53 -4.04 -9.91 15.28
N LEU A 54 -3.74 -9.21 14.19
CA LEU A 54 -2.42 -8.61 13.97
C LEU A 54 -2.08 -7.60 15.08
N ARG A 55 -3.03 -6.77 15.52
CA ARG A 55 -2.80 -5.86 16.65
C ARG A 55 -2.56 -6.60 17.94
N PHE A 56 -3.32 -7.66 18.21
CA PHE A 56 -3.15 -8.50 19.40
C PHE A 56 -1.76 -9.16 19.44
N LEU A 57 -1.26 -9.60 18.28
CA LEU A 57 0.08 -10.14 18.11
C LEU A 57 1.20 -9.08 18.17
N GLY A 58 0.86 -7.80 18.37
CA GLY A 58 1.82 -6.72 18.52
C GLY A 58 2.28 -6.05 17.22
N TYR A 59 1.68 -6.40 16.07
CA TYR A 59 1.95 -5.67 14.84
C TYR A 59 1.35 -4.26 14.91
N SER A 60 2.09 -3.30 14.38
CA SER A 60 1.72 -1.89 14.45
C SER A 60 1.97 -1.16 13.12
N ALA A 61 1.42 0.05 13.05
CA ALA A 61 1.71 0.98 11.98
C ALA A 61 3.21 1.32 11.96
N SER A 62 3.74 1.56 10.76
CA SER A 62 5.06 2.18 10.59
C SER A 62 4.90 3.70 10.49
N ARG A 63 6.02 4.43 10.41
CA ARG A 63 6.04 5.89 10.23
C ARG A 63 5.20 6.37 9.03
N HIS A 64 5.10 5.57 7.96
CA HIS A 64 4.46 5.98 6.71
C HIS A 64 3.33 5.07 6.25
N VAL A 65 3.17 3.87 6.81
CA VAL A 65 2.15 2.87 6.40
C VAL A 65 1.38 2.39 7.62
N SER A 66 0.06 2.57 7.59
CA SER A 66 -0.81 2.05 8.65
C SER A 66 -0.87 0.53 8.63
N LEU A 67 -1.12 -0.12 9.77
CA LEU A 67 -1.30 -1.58 9.80
C LEU A 67 -2.45 -2.04 8.89
N LYS A 68 -3.51 -1.23 8.81
CA LYS A 68 -4.66 -1.46 7.95
C LYS A 68 -4.26 -1.50 6.47
N GLU A 69 -3.44 -0.53 6.06
CA GLU A 69 -2.91 -0.47 4.70
C GLU A 69 -1.92 -1.59 4.41
N LYS A 70 -1.06 -1.98 5.35
CA LYS A 70 -0.18 -3.15 5.19
C LYS A 70 -0.96 -4.43 4.93
N LEU A 71 -2.02 -4.67 5.71
CA LEU A 71 -2.90 -5.82 5.51
C LEU A 71 -3.59 -5.77 4.14
N ALA A 72 -4.04 -4.59 3.70
CA ALA A 72 -4.63 -4.41 2.38
C ALA A 72 -3.64 -4.71 1.25
N ILE A 73 -2.41 -4.20 1.33
CA ILE A 73 -1.33 -4.47 0.35
C ILE A 73 -1.06 -5.98 0.27
N PHE A 74 -0.94 -6.63 1.42
CA PHE A 74 -0.70 -8.07 1.48
C PHE A 74 -1.80 -8.87 0.79
N LEU A 75 -3.06 -8.65 1.18
CA LEU A 75 -4.21 -9.36 0.61
C LEU A 75 -4.38 -9.08 -0.89
N TYR A 76 -4.25 -7.82 -1.31
CA TYR A 76 -4.31 -7.43 -2.71
C TYR A 76 -3.23 -8.14 -3.54
N THR A 77 -2.01 -8.26 -3.00
CA THR A 77 -0.91 -8.99 -3.65
C THR A 77 -1.25 -10.47 -3.79
N CYS A 78 -1.80 -11.11 -2.74
CA CYS A 78 -2.21 -12.51 -2.77
C CYS A 78 -3.31 -12.79 -3.81
N VAL A 79 -4.29 -11.90 -3.94
CA VAL A 79 -5.44 -12.09 -4.83
C VAL A 79 -5.08 -11.84 -6.29
N THR A 80 -4.27 -10.81 -6.56
CA THR A 80 -4.01 -10.37 -7.94
C THR A 80 -2.77 -10.99 -8.56
N GLY A 81 -1.82 -11.49 -7.76
CA GLY A 81 -0.55 -12.01 -8.25
C GLY A 81 0.31 -10.99 -8.98
N LEU A 82 0.02 -9.70 -8.82
CA LEU A 82 0.74 -8.61 -9.48
C LEU A 82 2.16 -8.48 -8.94
N SER A 83 3.06 -7.98 -9.79
CA SER A 83 4.43 -7.69 -9.38
C SER A 83 4.47 -6.57 -8.33
N ILE A 84 5.49 -6.59 -7.47
CA ILE A 84 5.75 -5.57 -6.44
C ILE A 84 5.66 -4.15 -7.02
N ARG A 85 6.17 -3.95 -8.24
CA ARG A 85 6.10 -2.65 -8.92
C ARG A 85 4.68 -2.21 -9.20
N HIS A 86 3.83 -3.10 -9.71
CA HIS A 86 2.43 -2.75 -10.00
C HIS A 86 1.62 -2.53 -8.72
N VAL A 87 1.89 -3.31 -7.66
CA VAL A 87 1.30 -3.08 -6.34
C VAL A 87 1.78 -1.75 -5.75
N GLY A 88 3.07 -1.43 -5.89
CA GLY A 88 3.65 -0.14 -5.51
C GLY A 88 2.99 1.03 -6.22
N GLU A 89 2.72 0.91 -7.51
CA GLU A 89 1.94 1.93 -8.22
C GLU A 89 0.50 2.01 -7.75
N ARG A 90 -0.14 0.88 -7.52
CA ARG A 90 -1.53 0.88 -7.03
C ARG A 90 -1.65 1.61 -5.70
N PHE A 91 -0.72 1.33 -4.79
CA PHE A 91 -0.74 1.87 -3.44
C PHE A 91 0.02 3.19 -3.28
N GLN A 92 0.71 3.64 -4.33
CA GLN A 92 1.64 4.78 -4.30
C GLN A 92 2.69 4.61 -3.19
N ARG A 93 3.34 3.43 -3.16
CA ARG A 93 4.38 3.05 -2.20
C ARG A 93 5.61 2.53 -2.92
N SER A 94 6.78 2.78 -2.34
CA SER A 94 8.03 2.27 -2.88
C SER A 94 8.04 0.74 -2.88
N ASN A 95 8.78 0.15 -3.83
CA ASN A 95 8.95 -1.30 -3.90
C ASN A 95 9.45 -1.90 -2.58
N GLU A 96 10.37 -1.22 -1.90
CA GLU A 96 10.86 -1.64 -0.58
C GLU A 96 9.71 -1.73 0.44
N THR A 97 8.83 -0.73 0.46
CA THR A 97 7.68 -0.68 1.37
C THR A 97 6.69 -1.81 1.10
N VAL A 98 6.49 -2.17 -0.17
CA VAL A 98 5.59 -3.27 -0.55
C VAL A 98 6.22 -4.64 -0.26
N SER A 99 7.54 -4.76 -0.35
CA SER A 99 8.26 -6.03 -0.16
C SER A 99 8.53 -6.43 1.30
N ARG A 100 8.42 -5.48 2.24
CA ARG A 100 8.70 -5.68 3.67
C ARG A 100 7.44 -5.96 4.47
#